data_AF-A0A2E4Y0J7-F1
#
_entry.id   AF-A0A2E4Y0J7-F1
#
_cell.length_a   1.000
_cell.length_b   1.000
_cell.length_c   1.000
_cell.angle_alpha   90.00
_cell.angle_beta   90.00
_cell.angle_gamma   90.00
#
_symmetry.space_group_name_H-M   'P 1'
#
loop_
_entity.id
_entity.type
_entity.pdbx_description
1 polymer ?
#
loop_
_entity_poly.entity_id
_entity_poly.type
_entity_poly.pdbx_seq_one_letter_code
_entity_poly.pdbx_strand_id
1 'polypeptide(L)'
;GTVRVVVISIRQQCIDPGHFEEFGVDVQSARTVVVKSRGHFRAGFSVYFAPEQVVECDAPGLTSPNLENFDWQGFKRPIYPLDMDTAWTPPDW
;
A
#
# COMPACT_ATOMS: atom_id res chain seq x y z
N GLY A 1 -9.22 -24.33 -7.11
CA GLY A 1 -9.59 -22.94 -7.47
C GLY A 1 -8.41 -22.24 -8.11
N THR A 2 -8.62 -21.13 -8.82
CA THR A 2 -7.56 -20.40 -9.56
C THR A 2 -6.82 -19.36 -8.73
N VAL A 3 -7.24 -19.14 -7.48
CA VAL A 3 -6.65 -18.16 -6.54
C VAL A 3 -6.10 -18.90 -5.32
N ARG A 4 -4.89 -18.51 -4.90
CA ARG A 4 -4.26 -18.93 -3.66
C ARG A 4 -4.15 -17.72 -2.74
N VAL A 5 -4.45 -17.88 -1.45
CA VAL A 5 -4.39 -16.81 -0.45
C VAL A 5 -3.58 -17.31 0.74
N VAL A 6 -2.54 -16.57 1.11
CA VAL A 6 -1.79 -16.77 2.35
C VAL A 6 -2.40 -15.88 3.43
N VAL A 7 -2.74 -16.46 4.57
CA VAL A 7 -3.37 -15.75 5.70
C VAL A 7 -2.45 -15.84 6.91
N ILE A 8 -2.20 -14.71 7.54
CA ILE A 8 -1.37 -14.60 8.75
C ILE A 8 -2.20 -14.05 9.91
N SER A 9 -1.93 -14.52 11.13
CA SER A 9 -2.63 -14.07 12.35
C SER A 9 -2.01 -12.83 12.98
N ILE A 10 -0.71 -12.60 12.74
CA ILE A 10 0.04 -11.46 13.26
C ILE A 10 0.18 -10.43 12.13
N ARG A 11 -0.18 -9.17 12.41
CA ARG A 11 -0.07 -8.08 11.44
C ARG A 11 1.38 -7.89 11.03
N GLN A 12 1.67 -8.17 9.75
CA GLN A 12 2.98 -7.95 9.15
C GLN A 12 2.82 -7.35 7.74
N GLN A 13 3.74 -6.46 7.36
CA GLN A 13 3.80 -5.99 5.97
C GLN A 13 4.41 -7.08 5.10
N CYS A 14 3.79 -7.40 3.96
CA CYS A 14 4.42 -8.26 2.98
C CYS A 14 5.54 -7.47 2.27
N ILE A 15 6.78 -7.68 2.72
CA ILE A 15 7.96 -6.95 2.25
C ILE A 15 8.81 -7.78 1.27
N ASP A 16 8.65 -9.09 1.28
CA ASP A 16 9.43 -10.01 0.46
C ASP A 16 8.68 -11.33 0.15
N PRO A 17 9.14 -12.09 -0.85
CA PRO A 17 8.56 -13.36 -1.29
C PRO A 17 8.57 -14.50 -0.28
N GLY A 18 9.44 -14.46 0.75
CA GLY A 18 9.51 -15.46 1.81
C GLY A 18 8.18 -15.67 2.53
N HIS A 19 7.35 -14.61 2.62
CA HIS A 19 5.99 -14.67 3.16
C HIS A 19 5.07 -15.64 2.39
N PHE A 20 5.36 -15.92 1.12
CA PHE A 20 4.65 -16.90 0.30
C PHE A 20 5.38 -18.25 0.29
N GLU A 21 6.71 -18.21 0.13
CA GLU A 21 7.56 -19.40 0.01
C GLU A 21 7.53 -20.26 1.28
N GLU A 22 7.41 -19.66 2.47
CA GLU A 22 7.23 -20.38 3.74
C GLU A 22 6.00 -21.31 3.74
N PHE A 23 4.98 -20.96 2.96
CA PHE A 23 3.76 -21.77 2.78
C PHE A 23 3.80 -22.63 1.52
N GLY A 24 4.98 -22.79 0.91
CA GLY A 24 5.16 -23.56 -0.33
C GLY A 24 4.58 -22.90 -1.58
N VAL A 25 4.34 -21.57 -1.53
CA VAL A 25 3.84 -20.82 -2.70
C VAL A 25 5.02 -20.19 -3.43
N ASP A 26 5.42 -20.82 -4.54
CA ASP A 26 6.35 -20.21 -5.49
C ASP A 26 5.68 -19.02 -6.21
N VAL A 27 6.22 -17.82 -5.98
CA VAL A 27 5.72 -16.57 -6.56
C VAL A 27 5.94 -16.48 -8.08
N GLN A 28 6.97 -17.13 -8.63
CA GLN A 28 7.24 -17.13 -10.08
C GLN A 28 6.26 -18.02 -10.85
N SER A 29 5.71 -19.05 -10.21
CA SER A 29 4.67 -19.90 -10.80
C SER A 29 3.32 -19.18 -10.97
N ALA A 30 3.12 -18.04 -10.29
CA ALA A 30 1.87 -17.31 -10.34
C ALA A 30 1.82 -16.38 -11.55
N ARG A 31 0.69 -16.38 -12.27
CA ARG A 31 0.43 -15.39 -13.34
C ARG A 31 0.43 -13.95 -12.81
N THR A 32 0.04 -13.77 -11.55
CA THR A 32 -0.01 -12.46 -10.88
C THR A 32 0.18 -12.68 -9.38
N VAL A 33 1.04 -11.88 -8.77
CA VAL A 33 1.22 -11.82 -7.32
C VAL A 33 0.66 -10.50 -6.82
N VAL A 34 -0.20 -10.56 -5.80
CA VAL A 34 -0.80 -9.39 -5.18
C VAL A 34 -0.26 -9.26 -3.77
N VAL A 35 0.27 -8.09 -3.43
CA VAL A 35 0.77 -7.77 -2.08
C VAL A 35 0.08 -6.51 -1.56
N LYS A 36 -0.28 -6.50 -0.27
CA LYS A 36 -0.74 -5.29 0.40
C LYS A 36 0.47 -4.56 1.00
N SER A 37 1.12 -3.75 0.16
CA SER A 37 2.30 -2.96 0.55
C SER A 37 2.39 -1.71 -0.33
N ARG A 38 2.99 -0.62 0.18
CA ARG A 38 3.13 0.66 -0.55
C ARG A 38 4.53 0.91 -1.08
N GLY A 39 5.57 0.36 -0.44
CA GLY A 39 6.96 0.72 -0.72
C GLY A 39 7.91 -0.46 -0.57
N HIS A 40 8.01 -0.99 0.66
CA HIS A 40 9.02 -1.99 1.04
C HIS A 40 9.03 -3.26 0.18
N PHE A 41 7.89 -3.66 -0.40
CA PHE A 41 7.84 -4.85 -1.26
C PHE A 41 8.76 -4.73 -2.49
N ARG A 42 9.02 -3.53 -3.00
CA ARG A 42 9.81 -3.36 -4.23
C ARG A 42 11.20 -3.96 -4.09
N ALA A 43 11.87 -3.73 -2.96
CA ALA A 43 13.20 -4.27 -2.73
C ALA A 43 13.17 -5.81 -2.72
N GLY A 44 12.28 -6.41 -1.92
CA GLY A 44 12.19 -7.87 -1.79
C GLY A 44 11.72 -8.60 -3.05
N PHE A 45 10.85 -7.98 -3.85
CA PHE A 45 10.29 -8.60 -5.06
C PHE A 45 11.06 -8.28 -6.35
N SER A 46 12.00 -7.32 -6.31
CA SER A 46 12.78 -6.90 -7.50
C SER A 46 13.60 -8.02 -8.15
N VAL A 47 13.90 -9.09 -7.40
CA VAL A 47 14.60 -10.28 -7.91
C VAL A 47 13.73 -11.08 -8.88
N TYR A 48 12.40 -11.02 -8.75
CA TYR A 48 11.45 -11.82 -9.51
C TYR A 48 10.62 -11.01 -10.53
N PHE A 49 10.44 -9.72 -10.29
CA PHE A 49 9.61 -8.85 -11.12
C PHE A 49 10.37 -7.56 -11.45
N ALA A 50 10.53 -7.29 -12.75
CA ALA A 50 11.09 -6.04 -13.22
C ALA A 50 10.17 -4.85 -12.87
N PRO A 51 10.70 -3.62 -12.73
CA PRO A 51 9.90 -2.44 -12.37
C PRO A 51 8.67 -2.23 -13.26
N GLU A 52 8.76 -2.54 -14.56
CA GLU A 52 7.69 -2.37 -15.54
C GLU A 52 6.54 -3.38 -15.35
N GLN A 53 6.78 -4.45 -14.59
CA GLN A 53 5.78 -5.47 -14.23
C GLN A 53 5.05 -5.11 -12.93
N VAL A 54 5.49 -4.07 -12.22
CA VAL A 54 4.89 -3.63 -10.96
C VAL A 54 3.78 -2.63 -11.26
N VAL A 55 2.54 -3.05 -11.02
CA VAL A 55 1.35 -2.19 -11.15
C VAL A 55 0.87 -1.77 -9.77
N GLU A 56 0.81 -0.46 -9.53
CA GLU A 56 0.15 0.08 -8.35
C GLU A 56 -1.36 0.16 -8.58
N CYS A 57 -2.13 -0.48 -7.70
CA CYS A 57 -3.58 -0.45 -7.76
C CYS A 57 -4.12 0.59 -6.77
N ASP A 58 -4.94 1.53 -7.26
CA ASP A 58 -5.74 2.43 -6.41
C ASP A 58 -6.95 1.69 -5.82
N ALA A 59 -6.64 0.72 -4.95
CA ALA A 59 -7.66 -0.05 -4.25
C ALA A 59 -8.17 0.72 -3.02
N PRO A 60 -9.48 0.61 -2.69
CA PRO A 60 -10.04 1.24 -1.51
C PRO A 60 -9.43 0.70 -0.21
N GLY A 61 -9.59 1.46 0.87
CA GLY A 61 -9.21 1.06 2.23
C GLY A 61 -8.52 2.19 3.00
N LEU A 62 -8.34 1.98 4.31
CA LEU A 62 -7.88 2.98 5.29
C LEU A 62 -6.52 3.65 5.01
N THR A 63 -5.77 3.16 4.03
CA THR A 63 -4.46 3.70 3.63
C THR A 63 -4.50 4.36 2.24
N SER A 64 -5.69 4.68 1.72
CA SER A 64 -5.80 5.40 0.45
C SER A 64 -5.17 6.79 0.58
N PRO A 65 -4.38 7.25 -0.41
CA PRO A 65 -3.85 8.60 -0.41
C PRO A 65 -4.89 9.64 -0.86
N ASN A 66 -6.00 9.20 -1.47
CA ASN A 66 -7.08 10.09 -1.84
C ASN A 66 -7.91 10.41 -0.59
N LEU A 67 -7.80 11.64 -0.10
CA LEU A 67 -8.50 12.10 1.10
C LEU A 67 -10.01 12.22 0.87
N GLU A 68 -10.48 12.38 -0.37
CA GLU A 68 -11.91 12.45 -0.69
C GLU A 68 -12.63 11.12 -0.40
N ASN A 69 -11.89 10.02 -0.23
CA ASN A 69 -12.45 8.70 0.10
C ASN A 69 -13.00 8.60 1.53
N PHE A 70 -12.84 9.61 2.38
CA PHE A 70 -13.23 9.57 3.79
C PHE A 70 -13.96 10.84 4.22
N ASP A 71 -14.90 10.68 5.14
CA ASP A 71 -15.56 11.78 5.84
C ASP A 71 -14.73 12.18 7.07
N TRP A 72 -13.78 13.09 6.86
CA TRP A 72 -12.83 13.53 7.88
C TRP A 72 -13.49 14.44 8.92
N GLN A 73 -13.38 14.07 10.19
CA GLN A 73 -13.96 14.80 11.32
C GLN A 73 -12.92 15.03 12.44
N GLY A 74 -13.14 16.03 13.29
CA GLY A 74 -12.30 16.29 14.47
C GLY A 74 -11.04 17.13 14.23
N PHE A 75 -10.85 17.68 13.03
CA PHE A 75 -9.73 18.58 12.72
C PHE A 75 -10.06 20.04 13.04
N LYS A 76 -9.02 20.81 13.39
CA LYS A 76 -9.11 22.28 13.37
C LYS A 76 -9.03 22.74 11.91
N ARG A 77 -10.09 23.36 11.42
CA ARG A 77 -10.21 23.90 10.06
C ARG A 77 -9.90 25.41 10.04
N PRO A 78 -9.42 25.97 8.90
CA PRO A 78 -9.16 25.29 7.62
C PRO A 78 -7.86 24.46 7.63
N ILE A 79 -7.83 23.35 6.90
CA ILE A 79 -6.64 22.49 6.71
C ILE A 79 -6.47 22.05 5.25
N TYR A 80 -5.31 22.34 4.66
CA TYR A 80 -4.97 21.89 3.31
C TYR A 80 -4.63 20.38 3.30
N PRO A 81 -5.09 19.57 2.33
CA PRO A 81 -5.88 19.94 1.15
C PRO A 81 -7.40 19.72 1.31
N LEU A 82 -7.91 19.52 2.52
CA LEU A 82 -9.36 19.33 2.74
C LEU A 82 -10.14 20.65 2.53
N ASP A 83 -9.54 21.77 2.92
CA ASP A 83 -10.03 23.13 2.73
C ASP A 83 -9.03 23.89 1.84
N MET A 84 -9.36 24.09 0.56
CA MET A 84 -8.43 24.66 -0.43
C MET A 84 -8.11 26.15 -0.22
N ASP A 85 -8.90 26.85 0.58
CA ASP A 85 -8.72 28.25 0.98
C ASP A 85 -7.82 28.41 2.22
N THR A 86 -7.21 27.31 2.71
CA THR A 86 -6.26 27.36 3.83
C THR A 86 -5.11 28.31 3.55
N ALA A 87 -4.94 29.33 4.41
CA ALA A 87 -3.76 30.18 4.44
C ALA A 87 -2.77 29.67 5.50
N TRP A 88 -1.50 29.51 5.12
CA TRP A 88 -0.42 29.17 6.05
C TRP A 88 0.56 30.33 6.17
N THR A 89 0.86 30.71 7.41
CA THR A 89 1.91 31.68 7.74
C THR A 89 3.06 30.93 8.40
N PRO A 90 4.28 30.97 7.82
CA PRO A 90 5.46 30.42 8.48
C PRO A 90 5.66 31.07 9.85
N PRO A 91 6.21 30.35 10.83
CA PRO A 91 6.60 30.96 12.09
C PRO A 91 7.85 31.83 11.90
N ASP A 92 8.00 32.87 12.73
CA ASP A 92 9.09 33.86 12.66
C ASP A 92 10.38 33.42 13.38
N TRP A 93 10.55 32.13 13.68
CA TRP A 93 11.72 31.57 14.37
C TRP A 93 12.75 30.95 13.42
#